data_AF-X1BNC2-F1
#
_entry.id   AF-X1BNC2-F1
#
_cell.length_a   1.000
_cell.length_b   1.000
_cell.length_c   1.000
_cell.angle_alpha   90.00
_cell.angle_beta   90.00
_cell.angle_gamma   90.00
#
_symmetry.space_group_name_H-M   'P 1'
#
loop_
_entity.id
_entity.type
_entity.pdbx_description
1 polymer ?
#
loop_
_entity_poly.entity_id
_entity_poly.type
_entity_poly.pdbx_seq_one_letter_code
_entity_poly.pdbx_strand_id
1 'polypeptide(L)'
;YGMVATWWIFMLPLFMLIAFLTALAFGLWLSALNVRYRDVGYTLPFLIQIWMYASPIVYPLSIVPEKWRQLYSLNPMVSVIEGFRWAMLGNKSPDFTIIAVSTSSVLLLLMAGIVFFRRMERTFADVM
;
A
#
# COMPACT_ATOMS: atom_id res chain seq x y z
N TYR A 1 23.77 15.05 18.75
CA TYR A 1 22.59 14.28 18.30
C TYR A 1 21.34 15.15 18.46
N GLY A 2 21.07 16.01 17.48
CA GLY A 2 19.92 16.92 17.48
C GLY A 2 19.02 16.56 16.32
N MET A 3 18.34 15.42 16.39
CA MET A 3 17.24 15.16 15.45
C MET A 3 16.06 15.95 15.97
N VAL A 4 15.86 17.13 15.37
CA VAL A 4 14.65 17.92 15.55
C VAL A 4 13.53 17.04 15.01
N ALA A 5 12.85 16.36 15.94
CA ALA A 5 11.52 15.79 15.75
C ALA A 5 10.66 16.90 15.15
N THR A 6 10.62 16.96 13.82
CA THR A 6 9.96 18.04 13.10
C THR A 6 8.46 17.79 13.25
N TRP A 7 7.63 18.85 13.20
CA TRP A 7 6.16 18.78 13.29
C TRP A 7 5.50 17.69 12.42
N TRP A 8 6.22 17.16 11.43
CA TRP A 8 5.88 16.02 10.59
C TRP A 8 5.63 14.70 11.32
N ILE A 9 6.04 14.53 12.59
CA ILE A 9 5.70 13.33 13.39
C ILE A 9 4.18 13.15 13.53
N PHE A 10 3.42 14.24 13.58
CA PHE A 10 1.95 14.18 13.62
C PHE A 10 1.32 13.62 12.35
N MET A 11 2.07 13.49 11.25
CA MET A 11 1.62 12.81 10.03
C MET A 11 1.88 11.30 10.05
N LEU A 12 2.66 10.78 11.00
CA LEU A 12 2.88 9.32 11.13
C LEU A 12 1.58 8.51 11.30
N PRO A 13 0.60 8.92 12.13
CA PRO A 13 -0.68 8.22 12.24
C PRO A 13 -1.44 8.15 10.91
N LEU A 14 -1.34 9.21 10.10
CA LEU A 14 -1.97 9.25 8.78
C LEU A 14 -1.32 8.24 7.82
N PHE A 15 0.01 8.13 7.80
CA PHE A 15 0.70 7.13 6.99
C PHE A 15 0.44 5.70 7.47
N MET A 16 0.35 5.48 8.80
CA MET A 16 -0.08 4.20 9.35
C MET A 16 -1.52 3.84 8.94
N LEU A 17 -2.43 4.82 8.91
CA LEU A 17 -3.78 4.61 8.43
C LEU A 17 -3.79 4.19 6.95
N ILE A 18 -3.00 4.83 6.10
CA ILE A 18 -2.87 4.44 4.68
C ILE A 18 -2.30 3.02 4.54
N ALA A 19 -1.30 2.66 5.35
CA ALA A 19 -0.75 1.31 5.38
C ALA A 19 -1.81 0.28 5.80
N PHE A 20 -2.58 0.60 6.83
CA PHE A 20 -3.68 -0.25 7.31
C PHE A 20 -4.79 -0.41 6.26
N LEU A 21 -5.19 0.67 5.60
CA LEU A 21 -6.17 0.62 4.50
C LEU A 21 -5.66 -0.20 3.31
N THR A 22 -4.37 -0.10 2.99
CA THR A 22 -3.74 -0.92 1.95
C THR A 22 -3.78 -2.40 2.33
N ALA A 23 -3.39 -2.74 3.55
CA ALA A 23 -3.45 -4.11 4.07
C ALA A 23 -4.88 -4.66 4.07
N LEU A 24 -5.87 -3.84 4.46
CA LEU A 24 -7.28 -4.21 4.39
C LEU A 24 -7.76 -4.44 2.94
N ALA A 25 -7.38 -3.57 2.01
CA ALA A 25 -7.75 -3.72 0.60
C ALA A 25 -7.23 -5.06 0.05
N PHE A 26 -5.94 -5.33 0.22
CA PHE A 26 -5.36 -6.61 -0.20
C PHE A 26 -5.97 -7.79 0.56
N GLY A 27 -6.21 -7.65 1.87
CA GLY A 27 -6.85 -8.67 2.70
C GLY A 27 -8.26 -9.04 2.22
N LEU A 28 -9.07 -8.06 1.79
CA LEU A 28 -10.40 -8.30 1.22
C LEU A 28 -10.32 -9.08 -0.10
N TRP A 29 -9.41 -8.69 -0.99
CA TRP A 29 -9.18 -9.39 -2.26
C TRP A 29 -8.70 -10.83 -2.03
N LEU A 30 -7.72 -11.00 -1.15
CA LEU A 30 -7.13 -12.30 -0.82
C LEU A 30 -8.11 -13.21 -0.09
N SER A 31 -8.90 -12.68 0.84
CA SER A 31 -9.96 -13.44 1.51
C SER A 31 -10.97 -13.96 0.51
N ALA A 32 -11.41 -13.09 -0.42
CA ALA A 32 -12.34 -13.49 -1.45
C ALA A 32 -11.78 -14.55 -2.40
N LEU A 33 -10.51 -14.42 -2.79
CA LEU A 33 -9.80 -15.44 -3.57
C LEU A 33 -9.61 -16.75 -2.81
N ASN A 34 -9.30 -16.69 -1.51
CA ASN A 34 -9.05 -17.86 -0.67
C ASN A 34 -10.31 -18.73 -0.48
N VAL A 35 -11.49 -18.11 -0.42
CA VAL A 35 -12.77 -18.84 -0.37
C VAL A 35 -12.99 -19.64 -1.66
N ARG A 36 -12.57 -19.10 -2.82
CA ARG A 36 -12.70 -19.78 -4.11
C ARG A 36 -11.56 -20.76 -4.40
N TYR A 37 -10.36 -20.48 -3.90
CA TYR A 37 -9.13 -21.23 -4.15
C TYR A 37 -8.33 -21.37 -2.85
N ARG A 38 -8.44 -22.53 -2.18
CA ARG A 38 -7.73 -22.84 -0.92
C ARG A 38 -6.20 -22.73 -1.03
N ASP A 39 -5.65 -22.80 -2.25
CA ASP A 39 -4.21 -22.76 -2.51
C ASP A 39 -3.60 -21.36 -2.36
N VAL A 40 -4.42 -20.30 -2.45
CA VAL A 40 -3.98 -18.91 -2.30
C VAL A 40 -3.41 -18.64 -0.89
N GLY A 41 -3.94 -19.35 0.11
CA GLY A 41 -3.44 -19.35 1.49
C GLY A 41 -1.94 -19.67 1.59
N TYR A 42 -1.45 -20.62 0.80
CA TYR A 42 -0.06 -21.09 0.85
C TYR A 42 0.89 -20.22 0.01
N THR A 43 0.40 -19.56 -1.04
CA THR A 43 1.22 -18.70 -1.91
C THR A 43 1.40 -17.28 -1.38
N LEU A 44 0.57 -16.87 -0.43
CA LEU A 44 0.57 -15.56 0.22
C LEU A 44 1.95 -15.10 0.73
N PRO A 45 2.70 -15.90 1.53
CA PRO A 45 4.00 -15.48 2.03
C PRO A 45 5.00 -15.18 0.91
N PHE A 46 4.96 -15.97 -0.17
CA PHE A 46 5.82 -15.79 -1.34
C PHE A 46 5.47 -14.51 -2.10
N LEU A 47 4.18 -14.24 -2.29
CA LEU A 47 3.70 -13.00 -2.93
C LEU A 47 4.10 -11.76 -2.14
N ILE A 48 3.96 -11.79 -0.81
CA ILE A 48 4.39 -10.68 0.07
C ILE A 48 5.89 -10.45 -0.05
N GLN A 49 6.69 -11.52 -0.14
CA GLN A 49 8.14 -11.40 -0.28
C GLN A 49 8.53 -10.74 -1.61
N ILE A 50 7.91 -11.14 -2.73
CA ILE A 50 8.09 -10.46 -4.02
C ILE A 50 7.64 -8.99 -3.93
N TRP A 51 6.49 -8.74 -3.30
CA TRP A 51 5.96 -7.39 -3.12
C TRP A 51 6.90 -6.47 -2.33
N MET A 52 7.59 -7.02 -1.33
CA MET A 52 8.57 -6.29 -0.53
C MET A 52 9.76 -5.81 -1.38
N TYR A 53 10.25 -6.66 -2.30
CA TYR A 53 11.31 -6.29 -3.25
C TYR A 53 10.83 -5.33 -4.33
N ALA A 54 9.56 -5.46 -4.76
CA ALA A 54 8.94 -4.55 -5.72
C ALA A 54 8.61 -3.17 -5.13
N SER A 55 8.52 -3.06 -3.81
CA SER A 55 8.28 -1.80 -3.10
C SER A 55 9.61 -1.10 -2.78
N PRO A 56 9.66 0.24 -2.69
CA PRO A 56 10.87 0.99 -2.34
C PRO A 56 11.21 0.91 -0.85
N ILE A 57 11.02 -0.28 -0.25
CA ILE A 57 11.39 -0.58 1.13
C ILE A 57 12.91 -0.70 1.22
N VAL A 58 13.51 -1.45 0.29
CA VAL A 58 14.94 -1.76 0.27
C VAL A 58 15.76 -0.64 -0.38
N TYR A 59 15.19 0.09 -1.36
CA TYR A 59 15.91 1.11 -2.14
C TYR A 59 15.12 2.44 -2.21
N PRO A 60 15.77 3.59 -2.05
CA PRO A 60 15.12 4.88 -2.21
C PRO A 60 14.73 5.13 -3.68
N LEU A 61 13.59 5.79 -3.91
CA LEU A 61 13.07 6.21 -5.23
C LEU A 61 14.06 7.05 -6.05
N SER A 62 15.08 7.63 -5.40
CA SER A 62 16.14 8.39 -6.06
C SER A 62 17.05 7.55 -6.94
N ILE A 63 17.13 6.24 -6.73
CA ILE A 63 17.96 5.31 -7.52
C ILE A 63 17.17 4.74 -8.72
N VAL A 64 15.85 4.85 -8.70
CA VAL A 64 14.97 4.30 -9.74
C VAL A 64 14.99 5.20 -10.98
N PRO A 65 15.23 4.66 -12.19
CA PRO A 65 15.19 5.44 -13.44
C PRO A 65 13.81 6.07 -13.66
N GLU A 66 13.77 7.27 -14.25
CA GLU A 66 12.52 8.05 -14.44
C GLU A 66 11.40 7.27 -15.15
N LYS A 67 11.75 6.39 -16.10
CA LYS A 67 10.76 5.55 -16.81
C LYS A 67 9.96 4.64 -15.87
N TRP A 68 10.57 4.19 -14.77
CA TRP A 68 9.93 3.32 -13.80
C TRP A 68 9.24 4.10 -12.68
N ARG A 69 9.58 5.38 -12.47
CA ARG A 69 8.98 6.22 -11.40
C ARG A 69 7.44 6.28 -11.48
N GLN A 70 6.87 6.31 -12.67
CA GLN A 70 5.42 6.31 -12.87
C GLN A 70 4.78 4.99 -12.42
N LEU A 71 5.35 3.85 -12.82
CA LEU A 71 4.91 2.52 -12.34
C LEU A 71 5.04 2.39 -10.82
N TYR A 72 6.13 2.91 -10.25
CA TYR A 72 6.31 2.94 -8.80
C TYR A 72 5.29 3.85 -8.11
N SER A 73 4.93 4.99 -8.70
CA SER A 73 3.92 5.90 -8.12
C SER A 73 2.52 5.29 -8.00
N LEU A 74 2.22 4.22 -8.74
CA LEU A 74 0.99 3.44 -8.60
C LEU A 74 1.03 2.51 -7.39
N ASN A 75 2.21 2.18 -6.85
CA ASN A 75 2.31 1.28 -5.72
C ASN A 75 1.87 2.02 -4.44
N PRO A 76 0.81 1.55 -3.77
CA PRO A 76 0.24 2.21 -2.58
C PRO A 76 1.24 2.35 -1.43
N MET A 77 2.21 1.43 -1.32
CA MET A 77 3.21 1.43 -0.26
C MET A 77 4.25 2.56 -0.41
N VAL A 78 4.33 3.18 -1.58
CA VAL A 78 5.27 4.28 -1.83
C VAL A 78 4.95 5.50 -0.99
N SER A 79 3.67 5.89 -0.89
CA SER A 79 3.23 7.00 -0.02
C SER A 79 3.62 6.78 1.44
N VAL A 80 3.42 5.56 1.95
CA VAL A 80 3.70 5.19 3.35
C VAL A 80 5.19 5.29 3.63
N ILE A 81 6.03 4.69 2.77
CA ILE A 81 7.48 4.62 2.99
C ILE A 81 8.10 6.01 2.85
N GLU A 82 7.74 6.75 1.80
CA GLU A 82 8.30 8.08 1.56
C GLU A 82 7.84 9.08 2.64
N GLY A 83 6.58 8.98 3.06
CA GLY A 83 6.02 9.75 4.16
C GLY A 83 6.70 9.46 5.51
N PHE A 84 6.95 8.19 5.81
CA PHE A 84 7.67 7.77 7.02
C PHE A 84 9.13 8.25 7.00
N ARG A 85 9.82 8.11 5.86
CA ARG A 85 11.20 8.60 5.68
C ARG A 85 11.26 10.11 5.87
N TRP A 86 10.33 10.86 5.28
CA TRP A 86 10.32 12.31 5.44
C TRP A 86 9.98 12.75 6.87
N ALA A 87 8.99 12.12 7.51
CA ALA A 87 8.63 12.42 8.89
C ALA A 87 9.78 12.15 9.88
N MET A 88 10.61 11.13 9.62
CA MET A 88 11.76 10.79 10.46
C MET A 88 13.05 11.54 10.12
N LEU A 89 13.37 11.70 8.83
CA LEU A 89 14.65 12.27 8.39
C LEU A 89 14.58 13.77 8.14
N GLY A 90 13.40 14.36 7.92
CA GLY A 90 13.17 15.81 7.78
C GLY A 90 13.85 16.51 6.61
N ASN A 91 14.72 15.82 5.85
CA ASN A 91 15.74 16.48 5.01
C ASN A 91 15.45 16.44 3.50
N LYS A 92 14.39 15.76 3.05
CA LYS A 92 13.97 15.73 1.64
C LYS A 92 12.46 15.78 1.53
N SER A 93 11.92 16.89 1.04
CA SER A 93 10.49 17.02 0.73
C SER A 93 10.09 15.90 -0.23
N PRO A 94 9.12 15.05 0.14
CA PRO A 94 8.63 14.03 -0.76
C PRO A 94 7.90 14.70 -1.93
N ASP A 95 7.94 14.05 -3.08
CA ASP A 95 7.17 14.50 -4.23
C ASP A 95 5.67 14.33 -3.92
N PHE A 96 4.99 15.44 -3.64
CA PHE A 96 3.57 15.46 -3.32
C PHE A 96 2.70 14.86 -4.43
N THR A 97 3.15 14.92 -5.69
CA THR A 97 2.46 14.28 -6.81
C THR A 97 2.50 12.76 -6.69
N ILE A 98 3.65 12.19 -6.33
CA ILE A 98 3.80 10.74 -6.13
C ILE A 98 2.96 10.27 -4.94
N ILE A 99 2.94 11.04 -3.85
CA ILE A 99 2.10 10.73 -2.67
C ILE A 99 0.61 10.79 -3.05
N ALA A 100 0.17 11.80 -3.78
CA ALA A 100 -1.23 11.94 -4.18
C ALA A 100 -1.68 10.80 -5.09
N VAL A 101 -0.87 10.44 -6.10
CA VAL A 101 -1.16 9.34 -7.03
C VAL A 101 -1.22 7.99 -6.30
N SER A 102 -0.23 7.68 -5.46
CA SER A 102 -0.21 6.43 -4.69
C SER A 102 -1.36 6.36 -3.67
N THR A 103 -1.68 7.46 -2.99
CA THR A 103 -2.83 7.53 -2.07
C THR A 103 -4.16 7.33 -2.80
N SER A 104 -4.34 7.94 -3.97
CA SER A 104 -5.52 7.72 -4.80
C SER A 104 -5.64 6.26 -5.27
N SER A 105 -4.50 5.62 -5.55
CA SER A 105 -4.43 4.20 -5.92
C SER A 105 -4.87 3.30 -4.76
N VAL A 106 -4.52 3.62 -3.49
CA VAL A 106 -5.01 2.92 -2.29
C VAL A 106 -6.53 2.99 -2.21
N LEU A 107 -7.10 4.19 -2.37
CA LEU A 107 -8.55 4.39 -2.28
C LEU A 107 -9.29 3.61 -3.37
N LEU A 108 -8.76 3.60 -4.59
CA LEU A 108 -9.30 2.80 -5.69
C LEU A 108 -9.22 1.30 -5.39
N LEU A 109 -8.07 0.81 -4.90
CA LEU A 109 -7.88 -0.59 -4.51
C LEU A 109 -8.86 -1.01 -3.39
N LEU A 110 -9.04 -0.15 -2.39
CA LEU A 110 -9.95 -0.38 -1.28
C LEU A 110 -11.41 -0.42 -1.76
N MET A 111 -11.84 0.56 -2.56
CA MET A 111 -13.18 0.56 -3.14
C MET A 111 -13.43 -0.67 -3.99
N ALA A 112 -12.47 -1.05 -4.85
CA ALA A 112 -12.56 -2.25 -5.67
C ALA A 112 -12.64 -3.52 -4.80
N GLY A 113 -11.85 -3.59 -3.72
CA GLY A 113 -11.87 -4.72 -2.78
C GLY A 113 -13.21 -4.85 -2.03
N ILE A 114 -13.78 -3.73 -1.58
CA ILE A 114 -15.09 -3.71 -0.93
C ILE A 114 -16.18 -4.16 -1.90
N VAL A 115 -16.18 -3.65 -3.13
CA VAL A 115 -17.16 -4.04 -4.16
C VAL A 115 -17.02 -5.52 -4.52
N PHE A 116 -15.79 -6.02 -4.68
CA PHE A 116 -15.52 -7.41 -4.98
C PHE A 116 -15.99 -8.34 -3.85
N PHE A 117 -15.66 -8.00 -2.60
CA PHE A 117 -16.09 -8.74 -1.42
C PHE A 117 -17.62 -8.79 -1.30
N ARG A 118 -18.30 -7.64 -1.41
CA ARG A 118 -19.77 -7.55 -1.37
C ARG A 118 -20.44 -8.34 -2.50
N ARG A 119 -19.87 -8.33 -3.70
CA ARG A 119 -20.40 -9.08 -4.84
C ARG A 119 -20.33 -10.58 -4.56
N MET A 120 -19.24 -11.04 -3.97
CA MET A 120 -19.03 -12.43 -3.65
C MET A 120 -19.90 -12.88 -2.46
N GLU A 121 -20.05 -12.05 -1.43
CA GLU A 121 -20.99 -12.27 -0.32
C GLU A 121 -22.44 -12.44 -0.82
N ARG A 122 -22.87 -11.61 -1.78
CA ARG A 122 -24.17 -11.78 -2.44
C ARG A 122 -24.31 -13.10 -3.20
N THR A 123 -23.26 -13.57 -3.85
CA THR A 123 -23.26 -14.88 -4.54
C THR A 123 -23.35 -16.04 -3.54
N PHE A 124 -22.80 -15.91 -2.33
CA PHE A 124 -22.95 -16.93 -1.30
C PHE A 124 -24.32 -16.92 -0.62
N ALA A 125 -24.92 -15.74 -0.45
CA ALA A 125 -26.25 -15.60 0.14
C ALA A 125 -27.38 -16.16 -0.75
N ASP A 126 -27.16 -16.28 -2.06
CA ASP A 126 -28.17 -16.74 -3.04
C ASP A 126 -28.14 -18.27 -3.26
N VAL A 127 -27.17 -18.98 -2.66
CA VAL A 127 -26.97 -20.44 -2.81
C VAL A 127 -27.37 -21.20 -1.54
N MET A 128 -27.78 -20.50 -0.48
CA MET A 128 -28.38 -21.07 0.74
C MET A 128 -29.89 -20.93 0.73
#